data_AF-A0A0B8Q7G8-F1
#
_entry.id   AF-A0A0B8Q7G8-F1
#
_cell.length_a   1.000
_cell.length_b   1.000
_cell.length_c   1.000
_cell.angle_alpha   90.00
_cell.angle_beta   90.00
_cell.angle_gamma   90.00
#
_symmetry.space_group_name_H-M   'P 1'
#
loop_
_entity.id
_entity.type
_entity.pdbx_description
1 polymer ?
#
loop_
_entity_poly.entity_id
_entity_poly.type
_entity_poly.pdbx_seq_one_letter_code
_entity_poly.pdbx_strand_id
1 'polypeptide(L)'
;MKMRAKITLIAASVMLAASANAVEANLSLENLPTLTPEVQHQTSAKRVTSRFTRSHYKQFKLDDQFSEQIFDRYLNMLDYNRNLFTQAEVDGFEKWRTQLDDA
;
A
#
# COMPACT_ATOMS: atom_id res chain seq x y z
N MET A 1 -11.87 10.66 57.64
CA MET A 1 -11.34 9.39 57.08
C MET A 1 -11.66 9.16 55.61
N LYS A 2 -12.92 9.31 55.16
CA LYS A 2 -13.34 8.99 53.77
C LYS A 2 -12.61 9.76 52.65
N MET A 3 -12.23 11.02 52.88
CA MET A 3 -11.55 11.86 51.86
C MET A 3 -10.10 11.44 51.60
N ARG A 4 -9.38 10.96 52.63
CA ARG A 4 -7.99 10.49 52.49
C ARG A 4 -7.92 9.20 51.67
N ALA A 5 -8.82 8.25 51.93
CA ALA A 5 -8.89 6.98 51.20
C ALA A 5 -9.19 7.16 49.69
N LYS A 6 -10.02 8.15 49.33
CA LYS A 6 -10.29 8.49 47.92
C LYS A 6 -9.04 9.04 47.21
N ILE A 7 -8.29 9.91 47.89
CA ILE A 7 -7.04 10.46 47.36
C ILE A 7 -6.00 9.35 47.16
N THR A 8 -5.87 8.42 48.10
CA THR A 8 -4.95 7.28 47.96
C THR A 8 -5.35 6.37 46.80
N LEU A 9 -6.65 6.14 46.61
CA LEU A 9 -7.16 5.31 45.50
C LEU A 9 -6.85 5.96 44.13
N ILE A 10 -7.04 7.27 44.02
CA ILE A 10 -6.72 8.04 42.80
C ILE A 10 -5.21 8.00 42.53
N ALA A 11 -4.38 8.23 43.55
CA ALA A 11 -2.92 8.16 43.40
C ALA A 11 -2.45 6.77 42.96
N ALA A 12 -3.04 5.71 43.52
CA ALA A 12 -2.74 4.33 43.11
C ALA A 12 -3.16 4.05 41.67
N SER A 13 -4.32 4.55 41.22
CA SER A 13 -4.76 4.39 39.83
C SER A 13 -3.87 5.15 38.84
N VAL A 14 -3.38 6.33 39.20
CA VAL A 14 -2.46 7.12 38.37
C VAL A 14 -1.09 6.42 38.28
N MET A 15 -0.60 5.87 39.38
CA MET A 15 0.65 5.10 39.39
C MET A 15 0.55 3.81 38.56
N LEU A 16 -0.60 3.12 38.58
CA LEU A 16 -0.82 1.93 37.74
C LEU A 16 -0.91 2.28 36.24
N ALA A 17 -1.49 3.43 35.90
CA ALA A 17 -1.57 3.89 34.51
C ALA A 17 -0.20 4.33 33.97
N ALA A 18 0.67 4.87 34.82
CA ALA A 18 2.01 5.30 34.45
C ALA A 18 2.98 4.15 34.11
N SER A 19 2.67 2.91 34.50
CA SER A 19 3.48 1.72 34.19
C SER A 19 3.16 1.08 32.82
N ALA A 20 2.13 1.57 32.12
CA ALA A 20 1.78 1.09 30.79
C ALA A 20 2.67 1.73 29.71
N ASN A 21 3.87 1.19 29.53
CA ASN A 21 4.75 1.57 28.42
C ASN A 21 4.50 0.66 27.21
N ALA A 22 4.22 1.24 26.05
CA ALA A 22 4.20 0.50 24.79
C ALA A 22 5.64 0.29 24.29
N VAL A 23 5.92 -0.89 23.73
CA VAL A 23 7.17 -1.12 23.01
C VAL A 23 7.12 -0.32 21.71
N GLU A 24 8.08 0.57 21.52
CA GLU A 24 8.20 1.34 20.29
C GLU A 24 8.61 0.42 19.13
N ALA A 25 7.94 0.57 17.98
CA ALA A 25 8.26 -0.19 16.79
C ALA A 25 9.60 0.31 16.24
N ASN A 26 10.68 -0.45 16.49
CA ASN A 26 11.99 -0.15 15.94
C ASN A 26 12.10 -0.69 14.50
N LEU A 27 11.40 -0.03 13.57
CA LEU A 27 11.43 -0.34 12.15
C LEU A 27 12.27 0.71 11.43
N SER A 28 13.45 0.32 10.94
CA SER A 28 14.23 1.11 10.00
C SER A 28 13.87 0.72 8.56
N LEU A 29 14.25 1.57 7.60
CA LEU A 29 14.09 1.26 6.17
C LEU A 29 14.75 -0.07 5.79
N GLU A 30 15.83 -0.44 6.46
CA GLU A 30 16.59 -1.69 6.25
C GLU A 30 15.76 -2.94 6.58
N ASN A 31 14.74 -2.79 7.44
CA ASN A 31 13.86 -3.89 7.83
C ASN A 31 12.75 -4.15 6.79
N LEU A 32 12.58 -3.29 5.78
CA LEU A 32 11.57 -3.49 4.74
C LEU A 32 12.06 -4.54 3.73
N PRO A 33 11.27 -5.60 3.46
CA PRO A 33 11.66 -6.59 2.47
C PRO A 33 11.55 -6.01 1.07
N THR A 34 12.53 -6.30 0.22
CA THR A 34 12.41 -6.06 -1.22
C THR A 34 11.38 -7.01 -1.80
N LEU A 35 10.28 -6.45 -2.31
CA LEU A 35 9.21 -7.23 -2.93
C LEU A 35 9.68 -7.81 -4.28
N THR A 36 9.45 -9.10 -4.47
CA THR A 36 9.69 -9.78 -5.74
C THR A 36 8.45 -10.60 -6.13
N PRO A 37 8.12 -10.73 -7.42
CA PRO A 37 7.01 -11.57 -7.84
C PRO A 37 7.28 -13.05 -7.51
N GLU A 38 6.27 -13.73 -6.99
CA GLU A 38 6.31 -15.19 -6.83
C GLU A 38 6.23 -15.91 -8.19
N VAL A 39 6.70 -17.15 -8.24
CA VAL A 39 6.79 -17.96 -9.48
C VAL A 39 5.45 -18.04 -10.22
N GLN A 40 4.34 -18.15 -9.49
CA GLN A 40 3.01 -18.24 -10.09
C GLN A 40 2.49 -16.92 -10.69
N HIS A 41 3.01 -15.76 -10.28
CA HIS A 41 2.46 -14.46 -10.70
C HIS A 41 2.53 -14.27 -12.23
N GLN A 42 3.62 -14.71 -12.85
CA GLN A 42 3.75 -14.64 -14.32
C GLN A 42 2.66 -15.48 -15.03
N THR A 43 2.39 -16.68 -14.53
CA THR A 43 1.35 -17.55 -15.11
C THR A 43 -0.05 -16.99 -14.87
N SER A 44 -0.30 -16.48 -13.67
CA SER A 44 -1.57 -15.86 -13.29
C SER A 44 -1.86 -14.61 -14.12
N ALA A 45 -0.88 -13.71 -14.31
CA ALA A 45 -1.02 -12.51 -15.13
C ALA A 45 -1.43 -12.86 -16.58
N LYS A 46 -0.70 -13.78 -17.23
CA LYS A 46 -1.03 -14.24 -18.59
C LYS A 46 -2.45 -14.80 -18.71
N ARG A 47 -2.90 -15.57 -17.71
CA ARG A 47 -4.26 -16.14 -17.68
C ARG A 47 -5.33 -15.07 -17.51
N VAL A 48 -5.11 -14.10 -16.62
CA VAL A 48 -6.02 -12.97 -16.40
C VAL A 48 -6.14 -12.12 -17.66
N THR A 49 -5.00 -11.73 -18.26
CA THR A 49 -4.95 -10.96 -19.51
C THR A 49 -5.67 -11.68 -20.64
N SER A 50 -5.40 -12.98 -20.83
CA SER A 50 -6.10 -13.80 -21.84
C SER A 50 -7.61 -13.83 -21.62
N ARG A 51 -8.07 -13.98 -20.36
CA ARG A 51 -9.50 -14.02 -20.05
C ARG A 51 -10.18 -12.67 -20.31
N PHE A 52 -9.56 -11.56 -19.92
CA PHE A 52 -10.13 -10.23 -20.14
C PHE A 52 -10.17 -9.85 -21.62
N THR A 53 -9.10 -10.08 -22.36
CA THR A 53 -9.03 -9.71 -23.78
C THR A 53 -9.91 -10.58 -24.69
N ARG A 54 -10.18 -11.84 -24.31
CA ARG A 54 -10.90 -12.79 -25.18
C ARG A 54 -12.35 -13.06 -24.79
N SER A 55 -12.71 -12.86 -23.53
CA SER A 55 -14.00 -13.35 -22.99
C SER A 55 -14.75 -12.32 -22.15
N HIS A 56 -14.26 -11.08 -22.07
CA HIS A 56 -14.98 -10.02 -21.39
C HIS A 56 -16.10 -9.46 -22.26
N TYR A 57 -17.23 -9.08 -21.63
CA TYR A 57 -18.39 -8.54 -22.35
C TYR A 57 -18.05 -7.25 -23.10
N LYS A 58 -17.34 -6.33 -22.44
CA LYS A 58 -16.81 -5.12 -23.08
C LYS A 58 -15.66 -5.52 -23.99
N GLN A 59 -15.80 -5.21 -25.27
CA GLN A 59 -14.71 -5.30 -26.24
C GLN A 59 -13.75 -4.13 -26.04
N PHE A 60 -12.47 -4.43 -25.88
CA PHE A 60 -11.40 -3.45 -25.80
C PHE A 60 -10.13 -4.05 -26.42
N LYS A 61 -9.18 -3.18 -26.77
CA LYS A 61 -7.82 -3.58 -27.12
C LYS A 61 -6.92 -3.26 -25.96
N LEU A 62 -6.01 -4.18 -25.66
CA LEU A 62 -4.92 -3.94 -24.72
C LEU A 62 -3.74 -3.46 -25.56
N ASP A 63 -3.62 -2.16 -25.67
CA ASP A 63 -2.62 -1.41 -26.46
C ASP A 63 -2.07 -0.24 -25.62
N ASP A 64 -1.11 0.52 -26.15
CA ASP A 64 -0.46 1.65 -25.49
C ASP A 64 -1.46 2.64 -24.86
N GLN A 65 -2.56 2.94 -25.55
CA GLN A 65 -3.59 3.87 -25.05
C GLN A 65 -4.35 3.29 -23.85
N PHE A 66 -4.58 1.98 -23.84
CA PHE A 66 -5.17 1.31 -22.68
C PHE A 66 -4.15 1.17 -21.54
N SER A 67 -2.87 0.95 -21.88
CA SER A 67 -1.72 0.90 -20.98
C SER A 67 -1.60 2.19 -20.15
N GLU A 68 -1.72 3.36 -20.80
CA GLU A 68 -1.74 4.68 -20.15
C GLU A 68 -2.82 4.76 -19.05
N GLN A 69 -4.02 4.25 -19.34
CA GLN A 69 -5.14 4.25 -18.39
C GLN A 69 -4.91 3.28 -17.23
N ILE A 70 -4.25 2.13 -17.47
CA ILE A 70 -3.85 1.21 -16.41
C ILE A 70 -2.80 1.87 -15.53
N PHE A 71 -1.81 2.53 -16.12
CA PHE A 71 -0.73 3.23 -15.43
C PHE A 71 -1.28 4.31 -14.49
N ASP A 72 -2.13 5.21 -15.01
CA ASP A 72 -2.74 6.25 -14.20
C ASP A 72 -3.61 5.67 -13.08
N ARG A 73 -4.35 4.61 -13.37
CA ARG A 73 -5.16 3.91 -12.35
C ARG A 73 -4.28 3.28 -11.28
N TYR A 74 -3.15 2.70 -11.64
CA TYR A 74 -2.23 2.06 -10.71
C TYR A 74 -1.55 3.08 -9.80
N LEU A 75 -1.07 4.20 -10.35
CA LEU A 75 -0.52 5.29 -9.54
C LEU A 75 -1.57 5.87 -8.57
N ASN A 76 -2.81 6.09 -9.04
CA ASN A 76 -3.90 6.52 -8.17
C ASN A 76 -4.26 5.48 -7.09
N MET A 77 -4.07 4.18 -7.35
CA MET A 77 -4.28 3.12 -6.35
C MET A 77 -3.20 3.15 -5.26
N LEU A 78 -1.95 3.44 -5.64
CA LEU A 78 -0.83 3.52 -4.71
C LEU A 78 -0.86 4.81 -3.87
N ASP A 79 -1.21 5.94 -4.47
CA ASP A 79 -1.19 7.25 -3.82
C ASP A 79 -2.38 8.13 -4.25
N TYR A 80 -3.58 7.76 -3.81
CA TYR A 80 -4.82 8.47 -4.16
C TYR A 80 -4.80 9.95 -3.77
N ASN A 81 -4.23 10.28 -2.60
CA ASN A 81 -4.17 11.65 -2.08
C ASN A 81 -2.96 12.44 -2.61
N ARG A 82 -2.06 11.81 -3.38
CA ARG A 82 -0.84 12.43 -3.94
C ARG A 82 0.08 13.02 -2.89
N ASN A 83 0.27 12.31 -1.79
CA ASN A 83 1.07 12.75 -0.64
C ASN A 83 2.28 11.85 -0.36
N LEU A 84 2.47 10.77 -1.12
CA LEU A 84 3.57 9.82 -0.95
C LEU A 84 4.70 10.08 -1.95
N PHE A 85 4.38 10.22 -3.24
CA PHE A 85 5.38 10.39 -4.29
C PHE A 85 5.66 11.85 -4.61
N THR A 86 6.92 12.17 -4.86
CA THR A 86 7.33 13.44 -5.48
C THR A 86 7.08 13.44 -6.98
N GLN A 87 7.00 14.62 -7.60
CA GLN A 87 6.84 14.71 -9.06
C GLN A 87 8.00 14.04 -9.82
N ALA A 88 9.23 14.17 -9.33
CA ALA A 88 10.40 13.54 -9.94
C ALA A 88 10.33 12.00 -9.93
N GLU A 89 9.75 11.41 -8.88
CA GLU A 89 9.53 9.96 -8.81
C GLU A 89 8.43 9.52 -9.78
N VAL A 90 7.35 10.29 -9.87
CA VAL A 90 6.27 10.06 -10.85
C VAL A 90 6.83 10.12 -12.28
N ASP A 91 7.61 11.15 -12.60
CA ASP A 91 8.27 11.31 -13.90
C ASP A 91 9.23 10.14 -14.17
N GLY A 92 9.86 9.57 -13.13
CA GLY A 92 10.70 8.37 -13.24
C GLY A 92 9.93 7.09 -13.60
N PHE A 93 8.63 7.03 -13.31
CA PHE A 93 7.76 5.90 -13.67
C PHE A 93 7.21 6.00 -15.10
N GLU A 94 7.19 7.19 -15.70
CA GLU A 94 6.63 7.45 -17.04
C GLU A 94 7.14 6.51 -18.14
N LYS A 95 8.37 5.99 -18.02
CA LYS A 95 8.92 5.00 -18.96
C LYS A 95 8.05 3.74 -19.12
N TRP A 96 7.24 3.39 -18.12
CA TRP A 96 6.36 2.22 -18.14
C TRP A 96 4.94 2.52 -18.63
N ARG A 97 4.61 3.80 -18.86
CA ARG A 97 3.24 4.25 -19.14
C ARG A 97 2.60 3.53 -20.34
N THR A 98 3.41 3.16 -21.33
CA THR A 98 2.97 2.46 -22.55
C THR A 98 3.54 1.04 -22.65
N GLN A 99 3.98 0.42 -21.54
CA GLN A 99 4.63 -0.90 -21.55
C GLN A 99 3.91 -1.94 -20.68
N LEU A 100 2.84 -1.55 -19.97
CA LEU A 100 2.11 -2.46 -19.07
C LEU A 100 1.27 -3.50 -19.81
N ASP A 101 0.97 -3.26 -21.09
CA ASP A 101 0.26 -4.16 -22.00
C ASP A 101 1.15 -5.29 -22.54
N ASP A 102 2.47 -5.10 -22.55
CA ASP A 102 3.47 -6.04 -23.07
C ASP A 102 3.99 -7.06 -22.03
N ALA A 103 3.59 -6.92 -20.75
CA ALA A 103 4.13 -7.65 -19.60
C ALA A 103 3.63 -9.10 -19.40
#